data_AF-H0E221-F1
#
_entry.id   AF-H0E221-F1
#
_cell.length_a   1.000
_cell.length_b   1.000
_cell.length_c   1.000
_cell.angle_alpha   90.00
_cell.angle_beta   90.00
_cell.angle_gamma   90.00
#
_symmetry.space_group_name_H-M   'P 1'
#
loop_
_entity.id
_entity.type
_entity.pdbx_description
1 polymer ?
#
loop_
_entity_poly.entity_id
_entity_poly.type
_entity_poly.pdbx_seq_one_letter_code
_entity_poly.pdbx_strand_id
1 'polypeptide(L)' 'MATTQGSRRRPGRRDSEPAEDTGPKPCGPCRGTGRLISGAGGTPHEVACPWCDGTGVAIPGRDAQEHPAEQPPAAPPAA' A
#
# COMPACT_ATOMS: atom_id res chain seq x y z
N MET A 1 31.06 -2.05 -44.43
CA MET A 1 29.73 -2.14 -43.78
C MET A 1 29.97 -2.56 -42.33
N ALA A 2 29.44 -1.82 -41.36
CA ALA A 2 29.93 -1.75 -39.99
C ALA A 2 29.34 -2.80 -39.01
N THR A 3 30.24 -3.33 -38.18
CA THR A 3 30.16 -4.03 -36.88
C THR A 3 28.82 -4.62 -36.38
N THR A 4 28.82 -5.95 -36.27
CA THR A 4 27.91 -6.76 -35.45
C THR A 4 28.04 -6.39 -33.97
N GLN A 5 26.91 -6.03 -33.35
CA GLN A 5 26.82 -5.65 -31.94
C GLN A 5 26.73 -6.93 -31.09
N GLY A 6 27.83 -7.25 -30.39
CA GLY A 6 27.85 -8.32 -29.38
C GLY A 6 27.07 -7.90 -28.14
N SER A 7 25.85 -8.43 -28.01
CA SER A 7 25.01 -8.32 -26.82
C SER A 7 25.76 -8.76 -25.56
N ARG A 8 26.00 -7.82 -24.63
CA ARG A 8 26.55 -8.11 -23.30
C ARG A 8 25.51 -8.90 -22.50
N ARG A 9 25.66 -10.22 -22.40
CA ARG A 9 24.88 -11.05 -21.48
C ARG A 9 25.28 -10.67 -20.04
N ARG A 10 24.34 -10.09 -19.29
CA ARG A 10 24.50 -9.85 -17.85
C ARG A 10 24.32 -11.20 -17.14
N PRO A 11 25.28 -11.70 -16.35
CA PRO A 11 25.10 -12.92 -15.59
C PRO A 11 23.98 -12.72 -14.55
N GLY A 12 23.12 -13.73 -14.44
CA GLY A 12 21.87 -13.70 -13.68
C GLY A 12 22.04 -13.28 -12.23
N ARG A 13 21.09 -12.47 -11.77
CA ARG A 13 20.86 -12.14 -10.36
C ARG A 13 20.72 -13.46 -9.60
N ARG A 14 21.57 -13.66 -8.60
CA ARG A 14 21.54 -14.80 -7.67
C ARG A 14 20.12 -14.90 -7.10
N ASP A 15 19.51 -16.07 -7.26
CA ASP A 15 18.18 -16.38 -6.74
C ASP A 15 18.23 -16.14 -5.23
N SER A 16 17.50 -15.12 -4.79
CA SER A 16 17.38 -14.81 -3.37
C SER A 16 16.14 -15.56 -2.93
N GLU A 17 16.35 -16.75 -2.36
CA GLU A 17 15.29 -17.56 -1.78
C GLU A 17 14.43 -16.67 -0.88
N PRO A 18 13.11 -16.56 -1.11
CA PRO A 18 12.26 -15.79 -0.24
C PRO A 18 12.21 -16.51 1.10
N ALA A 19 12.91 -15.96 2.09
CA ALA A 19 12.67 -16.31 3.47
C ALA A 19 11.18 -16.03 3.75
N GLU A 20 10.40 -17.08 3.99
CA GLU A 20 8.98 -16.97 4.27
C GLU A 20 8.79 -16.36 5.66
N ASP A 21 8.92 -15.03 5.71
CA ASP A 21 8.54 -14.20 6.84
C ASP A 21 7.00 -14.23 6.96
N THR A 22 6.54 -15.16 7.80
CA THR A 22 5.12 -15.41 8.14
C THR A 22 4.66 -14.64 9.38
N GLY A 23 5.52 -13.80 9.95
CA GLY A 23 5.20 -12.96 11.10
C GLY A 23 4.22 -11.82 10.76
N PRO A 24 3.59 -11.21 11.78
CA PRO A 24 2.75 -10.03 11.59
C PRO A 24 3.57 -8.89 10.99
N LYS A 25 3.26 -8.53 9.74
CA LYS A 25 3.97 -7.47 9.01
C LYS A 25 3.42 -6.10 9.43
N PRO A 26 4.28 -5.08 9.61
CA PRO A 26 3.81 -3.72 9.82
C PRO A 26 2.96 -3.29 8.62
N CYS A 27 1.85 -2.61 8.91
CA CYS A 27 0.99 -2.06 7.89
C CYS A 27 1.77 -1.03 7.06
N GLY A 28 1.97 -1.30 5.77
CA GLY A 28 2.74 -0.44 4.86
C GLY A 28 2.19 1.00 4.80
N PRO A 29 0.88 1.20 4.54
CA PRO A 29 0.28 2.54 4.41
C PRO A 29 0.52 3.45 5.62
N CYS A 30 0.20 3.00 6.84
CA CYS A 30 0.42 3.78 8.06
C CYS A 30 1.81 3.56 8.67
N ARG A 31 2.67 2.75 8.04
CA ARG A 31 4.03 2.43 8.51
C ARG A 31 4.06 1.89 9.95
N GLY A 32 3.05 1.11 10.35
CA GLY A 32 2.97 0.55 11.70
C GLY A 32 2.30 1.43 12.77
N THR A 33 1.91 2.67 12.48
CA THR A 33 1.33 3.57 13.50
C THR A 33 -0.16 3.32 13.80
N GLY A 34 -0.88 2.72 12.84
CA GLY A 34 -2.34 2.61 12.88
C GLY A 34 -3.08 3.88 12.47
N ARG A 35 -2.39 5.01 12.24
CA ARG A 35 -3.02 6.30 11.91
C ARG A 35 -2.55 6.83 10.57
N LEU A 36 -3.45 7.52 9.88
CA LEU A 36 -3.16 8.26 8.65
C LEU A 36 -3.63 9.70 8.80
N ILE A 37 -2.98 10.61 8.09
CA ILE A 37 -3.45 11.99 7.95
C ILE A 37 -4.36 12.05 6.72
N SER A 38 -5.62 12.38 6.92
CA SER A 38 -6.58 12.63 5.87
C SER A 38 -6.70 14.11 5.59
N GLY A 39 -6.75 14.47 4.30
CA GLY A 39 -7.09 15.81 3.83
C GLY A 39 -8.56 15.94 3.41
N ALA A 40 -9.39 14.92 3.66
CA ALA A 40 -10.81 14.98 3.34
C ALA A 40 -11.48 16.14 4.10
N GLY A 41 -12.41 16.84 3.44
CA GLY A 41 -13.03 18.05 4.01
C GLY A 41 -12.12 19.29 4.04
N GLY A 42 -10.92 19.23 3.45
CA GLY A 42 -10.03 20.39 3.26
C GLY A 42 -9.16 20.76 4.45
N THR A 43 -9.29 20.07 5.59
CA THR A 43 -8.42 20.25 6.76
C THR A 43 -7.72 18.94 7.10
N PRO A 44 -6.37 18.93 7.18
CA PRO A 44 -5.62 17.75 7.61
C PRO A 44 -6.05 17.30 9.02
N HIS A 45 -6.41 16.03 9.17
CA HIS A 45 -6.76 15.44 10.46
C HIS A 45 -6.41 13.94 10.51
N GLU A 46 -6.29 13.38 11.71
CA GLU A 46 -5.95 11.96 11.89
C GLU A 46 -7.17 11.05 11.78
N VAL A 47 -7.00 9.95 11.04
CA VAL A 47 -8.00 8.88 10.91
C VAL A 47 -7.39 7.51 11.19
N ALA A 48 -8.24 6.55 11.55
CA ALA A 48 -7.81 5.16 11.66
C ALA A 48 -7.42 4.63 10.27
N CYS A 49 -6.29 3.93 10.19
CA CYS A 49 -5.82 3.40 8.92
C CYS A 49 -6.81 2.32 8.40
N PRO A 50 -7.41 2.51 7.20
CA PRO A 50 -8.40 1.59 6.65
C PRO A 50 -7.80 0.27 6.13
N TRP A 51 -6.46 0.13 6.10
CA TRP A 51 -5.81 -1.13 5.76
C TRP A 51 -5.53 -2.04 6.96
N CYS A 52 -5.44 -1.48 8.17
CA CYS A 52 -5.12 -2.25 9.38
C CYS A 52 -6.11 -2.05 10.53
N ASP A 53 -7.18 -1.30 10.31
CA ASP A 53 -8.19 -0.98 11.32
C ASP A 53 -7.61 -0.28 12.55
N GLY A 54 -6.54 0.49 12.36
CA GLY A 54 -5.85 1.16 13.46
C GLY A 54 -4.87 0.29 14.26
N THR A 55 -4.72 -1.00 13.94
CA THR A 55 -3.82 -1.90 14.68
C THR A 55 -2.33 -1.66 14.39
N GLY A 56 -2.01 -1.03 13.26
CA GLY A 56 -0.63 -0.92 12.78
C GLY A 56 -0.07 -2.19 12.14
N VAL A 57 -0.82 -3.30 12.13
CA VAL A 57 -0.39 -4.59 11.55
C VAL A 57 -1.19 -4.86 10.27
N ALA A 58 -0.53 -5.34 9.22
CA ALA A 58 -1.19 -5.67 7.97
C ALA A 58 -2.24 -6.78 8.17
N ILE A 59 -3.49 -6.51 7.76
CA ILE A 59 -4.57 -7.50 7.77
C ILE A 59 -4.68 -8.11 6.36
N PRO A 60 -4.42 -9.42 6.19
CA PRO A 60 -4.51 -10.06 4.88
C PRO A 60 -5.92 -9.95 4.28
N GLY A 61 -6.00 -9.59 3.00
CA GLY A 61 -7.27 -9.50 2.27
C GLY A 61 -8.15 -8.30 2.63
N ARG A 62 -7.71 -7.40 3.52
CA ARG A 62 -8.48 -6.19 3.85
C ARG A 62 -8.33 -5.16 2.75
N ASP A 63 -9.46 -4.79 2.17
CA ASP A 63 -9.56 -3.71 1.21
C ASP A 63 -10.03 -2.40 1.88
N ALA A 64 -9.31 -1.32 1.62
CA ALA A 64 -9.59 -0.02 2.22
C ALA A 64 -10.72 0.77 1.52
N GLN A 65 -11.10 0.39 0.30
CA GLN A 65 -12.25 0.96 -0.39
C GLN A 65 -13.56 0.36 0.15
N GLU A 66 -13.54 -0.94 0.48
CA GLU A 66 -14.66 -1.62 1.14
C GLU A 66 -14.82 -1.16 2.62
N HIS A 67 -13.70 -0.81 3.26
CA HIS A 67 -13.67 -0.31 4.65
C HIS A 67 -13.04 1.09 4.73
N PRO A 68 -13.71 2.13 4.22
CA PRO A 68 -13.15 3.47 4.19
C PRO A 68 -13.02 4.04 5.61
N ALA A 69 -11.95 4.79 5.84
CA ALA A 69 -11.71 5.47 7.12
C ALA A 69 -12.70 6.63 7.36
N GLU A 70 -13.21 7.20 6.27
CA GLU A 70 -14.18 8.28 6.25
C GLU A 70 -15.13 8.07 5.08
N GLN A 71 -16.42 8.31 5.31
CA GLN A 71 -17.40 8.31 4.23
C GLN A 71 -17.34 9.66 3.53
N PRO A 72 -17.17 9.72 2.19
CA PRO A 72 -17.39 10.97 1.49
C PRO A 72 -18.85 11.42 1.73
N PRO A 73 -19.10 12.74 1.79
CA PRO A 73 -20.47 13.23 1.89
C PRO A 73 -21.28 12.63 0.73
N ALA A 74 -22.45 12.06 1.06
CA ALA A 74 -23.31 11.41 0.08
C ALA A 74 -23.50 12.36 -1.12
N ALA A 75 -23.17 11.88 -2.32
CA ALA A 75 -23.40 12.65 -3.53
C ALA A 75 -24.88 13.07 -3.56
N PRO A 76 -25.20 14.34 -3.88
CA PRO A 76 -26.59 14.75 -3.98
C PRO A 76 -27.30 13.83 -4.99
N PRO A 77 -28.59 13.48 -4.76
CA PRO A 77 -29.33 12.67 -5.72
C PRO A 77 -29.27 13.36 -7.08
N ALA A 78 -28.87 12.60 -8.11
CA ALA A 78 -28.92 13.07 -9.48
C ALA A 78 -30.37 13.45 -9.79
N ALA A 79 -30.60 14.74 -10.08
CA ALA A 79 -31.89 15.30 -10.44
C ALA A 79 -32.30 14.88 -11.86
#